data_AF-A7SC30-F1
#
_entry.id   AF-A7SC30-F1
#
_cell.length_a   1.000
_cell.length_b   1.000
_cell.length_c   1.000
_cell.angle_alpha   90.00
_cell.angle_beta   90.00
_cell.angle_gamma   90.00
#
_symmetry.space_group_name_H-M   'P 1'
#
loop_
_entity.id
_entity.type
_entity.pdbx_description
1 polymer ?
#
loop_
_entity_poly.entity_id
_entity_poly.type
_entity_poly.pdbx_seq_one_letter_code
_entity_poly.pdbx_strand_id
1 'polypeptide(L)'
;MVSGVTAVVVTMFLRIYSENSDFNPITISQPQCPPGYCALGDYAQRTGSEAPSYGATVCLKQDNKLVRTPLKFTQIWSSEGGAVDDEEYSEASGAESGSGEESSFGPTGRSRVLAFWRAVPPSNQYTGLGDVVTSSYEQPIRSRYCVVHNSVVLTARRGRRVWVDNSGVVSLWAHAQSTQFLNLDLFVANGYRGPPADLYFRTIVPEVISPPPSGNLLIEVIPARDLNLLLRDPIGEHGYEDISVYVPQPPIGFVALGQYAERGIFKHGSAHVLAVKATGGGALVAHPIMYKRVWDTRKSAKTVESAIWRPIPPPGYHCLGDIATVAYAAPSTNTIVCLHWSLVRKGRRGDRVWWNRKSPLTGSDSQGSDVTVWRVGGGHDCEAPNTFVANPGFQTPSSERLLFKCVLRSNSIEI
;
A
#
# COMPACT_ATOMS: atom_id res chain seq x y z
N MET A 1 -13.29 -31.39 1.76
CA MET A 1 -12.44 -30.46 0.97
C MET A 1 -13.10 -29.10 1.00
N VAL A 2 -12.56 -28.14 1.73
CA VAL A 2 -13.02 -26.75 1.64
C VAL A 2 -12.52 -26.24 0.29
N SER A 3 -13.44 -25.94 -0.63
CA SER A 3 -13.08 -25.35 -1.92
C SER A 3 -12.57 -23.93 -1.65
N GLY A 4 -11.25 -23.74 -1.64
CA GLY A 4 -10.65 -22.41 -1.49
C GLY A 4 -10.84 -21.55 -2.73
N VAL A 5 -10.49 -20.26 -2.61
CA VAL A 5 -10.41 -19.34 -3.74
C VAL A 5 -8.98 -19.32 -4.27
N THR A 6 -8.80 -19.62 -5.56
CA THR A 6 -7.49 -19.47 -6.21
C THR A 6 -7.26 -18.01 -6.58
N ALA A 7 -6.14 -17.45 -6.12
CA ALA A 7 -5.72 -16.08 -6.39
C ALA A 7 -4.34 -16.05 -7.04
N VAL A 8 -4.12 -15.08 -7.91
CA VAL A 8 -2.79 -14.75 -8.46
C VAL A 8 -2.43 -13.32 -8.06
N VAL A 9 -1.19 -13.13 -7.64
CA VAL A 9 -0.66 -11.80 -7.33
C VAL A 9 -0.32 -11.09 -8.63
N VAL A 10 -0.74 -9.83 -8.74
CA VAL A 10 -0.59 -9.02 -9.96
C VAL A 10 0.37 -7.87 -9.73
N THR A 11 1.32 -7.73 -10.65
CA THR A 11 2.34 -6.67 -10.68
C THR A 11 2.16 -5.70 -11.84
N MET A 12 1.28 -6.02 -12.79
CA MET A 12 1.01 -5.20 -13.97
C MET A 12 -0.29 -4.41 -13.80
N PHE A 13 -0.21 -3.11 -14.09
CA PHE A 13 -1.31 -2.18 -13.88
C PHE A 13 -1.44 -1.23 -15.07
N LEU A 14 -2.69 -0.93 -15.42
CA LEU A 14 -3.04 0.17 -16.31
C LEU A 14 -3.36 1.39 -15.47
N ARG A 15 -2.63 2.49 -15.66
CA ARG A 15 -2.91 3.76 -14.99
C ARG A 15 -4.10 4.45 -15.67
N ILE A 16 -5.19 4.65 -14.94
CA ILE A 16 -6.42 5.30 -15.44
C ILE A 16 -6.39 6.80 -15.18
N TYR A 17 -6.01 7.19 -13.97
CA TYR A 17 -5.99 8.58 -13.56
C TYR A 17 -4.74 8.89 -12.71
N SER A 18 -4.22 10.11 -12.85
CA SER A 18 -3.14 10.59 -12.02
C SER A 18 -3.23 12.11 -11.94
N GLU A 19 -3.24 12.60 -10.71
CA GLU A 19 -3.20 14.02 -10.36
C GLU A 19 -1.97 14.21 -9.47
N ASN A 20 -1.05 15.06 -9.92
CA ASN A 20 0.14 15.42 -9.15
C ASN A 20 -0.07 16.84 -8.61
N SER A 21 -0.86 16.97 -7.55
CA SER A 21 -1.04 18.23 -6.83
C SER A 21 -0.25 18.20 -5.52
N ASP A 22 0.22 19.36 -5.07
CA ASP A 22 0.99 19.49 -3.81
C ASP A 22 0.16 19.08 -2.59
N PHE A 23 -1.17 19.23 -2.67
CA PHE A 23 -2.08 19.04 -1.56
C PHE A 23 -2.81 17.70 -1.58
N ASN A 24 -3.11 17.15 -2.77
CA ASN A 24 -3.91 15.94 -2.90
C ASN A 24 -3.48 15.05 -4.07
N PRO A 25 -2.22 14.60 -4.11
CA PRO A 25 -1.77 13.76 -5.20
C PRO A 25 -2.49 12.41 -5.16
N ILE A 26 -2.93 11.93 -6.32
CA ILE A 26 -3.53 10.61 -6.47
C ILE A 26 -3.05 9.92 -7.74
N THR A 27 -2.87 8.60 -7.65
CA THR A 27 -2.79 7.72 -8.81
C THR A 27 -3.84 6.63 -8.67
N ILE A 28 -4.66 6.43 -9.70
CA ILE A 28 -5.67 5.36 -9.79
C ILE A 28 -5.28 4.41 -10.92
N SER A 29 -5.26 3.12 -10.60
CA SER A 29 -4.77 2.08 -11.51
C SER A 29 -5.67 0.85 -11.48
N GLN A 30 -5.86 0.26 -12.65
CA GLN A 30 -6.60 -0.98 -12.86
C GLN A 30 -5.61 -2.17 -12.97
N PRO A 31 -5.84 -3.29 -12.26
CA PRO A 31 -4.97 -4.46 -12.35
C PRO A 31 -5.15 -5.16 -13.69
N GLN A 32 -4.06 -5.69 -14.26
CA GLN A 32 -4.11 -6.51 -15.46
C GLN A 32 -4.17 -7.99 -15.07
N CYS A 33 -5.39 -8.53 -14.98
CA CYS A 33 -5.61 -9.95 -14.67
C CYS A 33 -5.34 -10.84 -15.90
N PRO A 34 -4.69 -12.01 -15.73
CA PRO A 34 -4.53 -12.97 -16.81
C PRO A 34 -5.87 -13.61 -17.22
N PRO A 35 -5.96 -14.23 -18.42
CA PRO A 35 -7.17 -14.91 -18.87
C PRO A 35 -7.68 -15.94 -17.85
N GLY A 36 -8.99 -15.96 -17.59
CA GLY A 36 -9.62 -16.81 -16.58
C GLY A 36 -9.57 -16.26 -15.15
N TYR A 37 -8.95 -15.10 -14.95
CA TYR A 37 -8.95 -14.37 -13.68
C TYR A 37 -9.66 -13.01 -13.79
N CYS A 38 -10.13 -12.50 -12.67
CA CYS A 38 -10.84 -11.23 -12.59
C CYS A 38 -10.38 -10.37 -11.40
N ALA A 39 -10.54 -9.06 -11.58
CA ALA A 39 -10.22 -8.05 -10.60
C ALA A 39 -11.31 -7.91 -9.54
N LEU A 40 -10.90 -7.52 -8.33
CA LEU A 40 -11.81 -7.28 -7.20
C LEU A 40 -12.26 -5.81 -7.09
N GLY A 41 -11.65 -4.94 -7.89
CA GLY A 41 -11.80 -3.49 -7.89
C GLY A 41 -10.52 -2.84 -8.41
N ASP A 42 -10.51 -1.52 -8.44
CA ASP A 42 -9.35 -0.73 -8.82
C ASP A 42 -8.62 -0.18 -7.57
N TYR A 43 -7.43 0.39 -7.80
CA TYR A 43 -6.48 0.74 -6.75
C TYR A 43 -6.24 2.23 -6.77
N ALA A 44 -6.35 2.89 -5.61
CA ALA A 44 -6.09 4.32 -5.46
C ALA A 44 -4.98 4.58 -4.42
N GLN A 45 -4.02 5.44 -4.77
CA GLN A 45 -2.85 5.75 -3.94
C GLN A 45 -2.66 7.26 -3.78
N ARG A 46 -2.25 7.72 -2.59
CA ARG A 46 -1.76 9.10 -2.37
C ARG A 46 -0.29 9.26 -2.76
N THR A 47 0.09 8.83 -3.96
CA THR A 47 1.49 8.88 -4.41
C THR A 47 1.57 9.37 -5.86
N GLY A 48 2.63 10.10 -6.17
CA GLY A 48 2.96 10.51 -7.53
C GLY A 48 3.48 9.32 -8.33
N SER A 49 2.73 8.91 -9.35
CA SER A 49 3.17 8.12 -10.52
C SER A 49 3.65 6.66 -10.35
N GLU A 50 3.66 6.06 -9.16
CA GLU A 50 3.99 4.62 -9.01
C GLU A 50 2.78 3.78 -8.54
N ALA A 51 2.81 2.50 -8.91
CA ALA A 51 1.79 1.48 -8.62
C ALA A 51 1.40 1.44 -7.12
N PRO A 52 0.29 0.76 -6.74
CA PRO A 52 0.33 -0.12 -5.60
C PRO A 52 1.31 0.19 -4.46
N SER A 53 1.08 0.91 -3.35
CA SER A 53 2.13 1.20 -2.34
C SER A 53 1.96 0.56 -0.94
N TYR A 54 0.81 -0.07 -0.59
CA TYR A 54 0.61 -0.60 0.78
C TYR A 54 0.11 -2.06 0.95
N GLY A 55 -0.28 -2.76 -0.11
CA GLY A 55 -0.88 -4.11 -0.07
C GLY A 55 -0.57 -4.99 -1.28
N ALA A 56 -1.06 -6.23 -1.28
CA ALA A 56 -0.97 -7.11 -2.44
C ALA A 56 -2.15 -6.88 -3.38
N THR A 57 -1.87 -6.74 -4.66
CA THR A 57 -2.91 -6.77 -5.69
C THR A 57 -3.11 -8.20 -6.12
N VAL A 58 -4.36 -8.68 -6.09
CA VAL A 58 -4.68 -10.05 -6.53
C VAL A 58 -5.83 -10.07 -7.52
N CYS A 59 -5.81 -11.05 -8.42
CA CYS A 59 -6.96 -11.44 -9.23
C CYS A 59 -7.40 -12.85 -8.85
N LEU A 60 -8.71 -13.10 -8.91
CA LEU A 60 -9.30 -14.39 -8.54
C LEU A 60 -9.68 -15.21 -9.77
N LYS A 61 -9.54 -16.53 -9.69
CA LYS A 61 -9.94 -17.45 -10.77
C LYS A 61 -11.47 -17.57 -10.86
N GLN A 62 -12.01 -17.50 -12.09
CA GLN A 62 -13.45 -17.50 -12.39
C GLN A 62 -14.07 -18.91 -12.55
N ASP A 63 -13.66 -19.89 -11.74
CA ASP A 63 -14.06 -21.29 -11.92
C ASP A 63 -14.62 -21.96 -10.66
N ASN A 64 -14.85 -21.18 -9.59
CA ASN A 64 -15.39 -21.69 -8.34
C ASN A 64 -16.74 -21.03 -8.00
N LYS A 65 -17.54 -21.69 -7.15
CA LYS A 65 -18.83 -21.15 -6.67
C LYS A 65 -18.67 -19.93 -5.74
N LEU A 66 -17.44 -19.57 -5.37
CA LEU A 66 -17.14 -18.47 -4.46
C LEU A 66 -16.91 -17.14 -5.19
N VAL A 67 -16.70 -17.16 -6.51
CA VAL A 67 -16.38 -16.00 -7.33
C VAL A 67 -17.37 -15.92 -8.47
N ARG A 68 -18.01 -14.76 -8.66
CA ARG A 68 -18.97 -14.54 -9.75
C ARG A 68 -18.76 -13.20 -10.42
N THR A 69 -19.16 -13.12 -11.69
CA THR A 69 -19.25 -11.85 -12.42
C THR A 69 -20.40 -11.01 -11.87
N PRO A 70 -20.24 -9.68 -11.70
CA PRO A 70 -21.34 -8.81 -11.32
C PRO A 70 -22.45 -8.76 -12.38
N LEU A 71 -23.67 -8.41 -11.96
CA LEU A 71 -24.82 -8.23 -12.87
C LEU A 71 -24.70 -6.98 -13.72
N LYS A 72 -24.24 -5.89 -13.09
CA LYS A 72 -24.02 -4.58 -13.70
C LYS A 72 -23.17 -3.75 -12.75
N PHE A 73 -22.90 -2.52 -13.16
CA PHE A 73 -22.34 -1.50 -12.29
C PHE A 73 -23.35 -0.37 -12.08
N THR A 74 -23.39 0.16 -10.86
CA THR A 74 -24.13 1.38 -10.55
C THR A 74 -23.13 2.53 -10.44
N GLN A 75 -23.41 3.66 -11.11
CA GLN A 75 -22.58 4.86 -11.01
C GLN A 75 -22.71 5.46 -9.60
N ILE A 76 -21.57 5.70 -8.96
CA ILE A 76 -21.48 6.40 -7.67
C ILE A 76 -21.38 7.90 -7.90
N TRP A 77 -20.56 8.29 -8.89
CA TRP A 77 -20.27 9.68 -9.24
C TRP A 77 -19.63 9.73 -10.63
N SER A 78 -19.83 10.83 -11.36
CA SER A 78 -19.06 11.17 -12.56
C SER A 78 -18.71 12.66 -12.60
N SER A 79 -17.74 13.02 -13.43
CA SER A 79 -17.27 14.40 -13.62
C SER A 79 -18.25 15.31 -14.37
N GLU A 80 -19.26 14.74 -15.02
CA GLU A 80 -20.44 15.50 -15.43
C GLU A 80 -21.27 15.72 -14.16
N GLY A 81 -21.59 16.98 -13.85
CA GLY A 81 -22.62 17.27 -12.85
C GLY A 81 -23.81 16.36 -13.15
N GLY A 82 -24.26 15.61 -12.13
CA GLY A 82 -25.08 14.41 -12.31
C GLY A 82 -26.19 14.64 -13.33
N ALA A 83 -26.41 13.65 -14.21
CA ALA A 83 -27.55 13.62 -15.09
C ALA A 83 -28.82 13.91 -14.27
N VAL A 84 -29.27 15.16 -14.35
CA VAL A 84 -30.65 15.49 -14.06
C VAL A 84 -31.37 15.01 -15.30
N ASP A 85 -32.24 14.03 -15.12
CA ASP A 85 -33.27 13.72 -16.12
C ASP A 85 -34.14 14.99 -16.24
N ASP A 86 -33.74 15.94 -17.09
CA ASP A 86 -34.54 17.12 -17.41
C ASP A 86 -35.59 16.71 -18.45
N GLU A 87 -36.74 16.26 -17.93
CA GLU A 87 -38.01 16.42 -18.62
C GLU A 87 -38.24 17.91 -18.88
N GLU A 88 -38.18 18.27 -20.16
CA GLU A 88 -39.11 19.15 -20.87
C GLU A 88 -39.69 20.34 -20.07
N TYR A 89 -39.12 21.53 -20.23
CA TYR A 89 -39.89 22.76 -20.43
C TYR A 89 -39.15 23.73 -21.36
N SER A 90 -39.82 24.07 -22.45
CA SER A 90 -39.40 24.99 -23.50
C SER A 90 -39.85 26.43 -23.23
N GLU A 91 -39.10 27.35 -23.86
CA GLU A 91 -39.42 28.77 -24.18
C GLU A 91 -39.31 29.82 -23.06
N ALA A 92 -38.90 31.08 -23.26
CA ALA A 92 -38.17 31.82 -24.29
C ALA A 92 -37.95 33.28 -23.76
N SER A 93 -37.17 34.09 -24.50
CA SER A 93 -36.88 35.54 -24.36
C SER A 93 -35.73 35.93 -23.42
N GLY A 94 -34.79 36.83 -23.73
CA GLY A 94 -34.54 37.71 -24.87
C GLY A 94 -33.68 38.91 -24.45
N ALA A 95 -32.53 39.11 -25.10
CA ALA A 95 -31.64 40.31 -25.13
C ALA A 95 -30.95 40.70 -23.78
N GLU A 96 -29.73 41.27 -23.68
CA GLU A 96 -28.92 42.12 -24.54
C GLU A 96 -27.41 42.00 -24.19
N SER A 97 -26.59 42.52 -25.10
CA SER A 97 -25.13 42.50 -25.19
C SER A 97 -24.36 43.23 -24.08
N GLY A 98 -23.21 42.66 -23.69
CA GLY A 98 -22.14 43.36 -22.96
C GLY A 98 -20.76 42.88 -23.43
N SER A 99 -20.04 43.76 -24.12
CA SER A 99 -18.68 43.57 -24.64
C SER A 99 -17.63 43.41 -23.54
N GLY A 100 -16.74 42.43 -23.67
CA GLY A 100 -15.57 42.26 -22.81
C GLY A 100 -14.54 41.31 -23.41
N GLU A 101 -13.53 41.91 -24.03
CA GLU A 101 -12.15 41.43 -24.22
C GLU A 101 -11.91 39.95 -24.56
N GLU A 102 -11.62 39.70 -25.84
CA GLU A 102 -10.95 38.50 -26.31
C GLU A 102 -9.55 38.38 -25.69
N SER A 103 -9.46 37.71 -24.54
CA SER A 103 -8.22 37.03 -24.17
C SER A 103 -8.20 35.67 -24.86
N SER A 104 -7.33 35.58 -25.86
CA SER A 104 -6.92 34.36 -26.54
C SER A 104 -6.34 33.37 -25.50
N PHE A 105 -7.21 32.61 -24.84
CA PHE A 105 -6.83 31.35 -24.21
C PHE A 105 -6.83 30.27 -25.28
N GLY A 106 -5.64 29.86 -25.70
CA GLY A 106 -5.44 28.60 -26.40
C GLY A 106 -6.00 27.42 -25.59
N PRO A 107 -6.33 26.29 -26.22
CA PRO A 107 -7.16 25.25 -25.62
C PRO A 107 -6.39 24.48 -24.54
N THR A 108 -6.45 24.94 -23.29
CA THR A 108 -5.96 24.20 -22.12
C THR A 108 -7.14 23.75 -21.27
N GLY A 109 -7.26 22.43 -21.11
CA GLY A 109 -8.19 21.83 -20.16
C GLY A 109 -9.36 21.06 -20.79
N ARG A 110 -9.07 19.96 -21.51
CA ARG A 110 -10.07 18.88 -21.56
C ARG A 110 -10.27 18.40 -20.12
N SER A 111 -11.42 18.72 -19.53
CA SER A 111 -11.91 18.07 -18.33
C SER A 111 -11.78 16.56 -18.54
N ARG A 112 -10.90 15.90 -17.79
CA ARG A 112 -10.69 14.46 -17.93
C ARG A 112 -11.91 13.79 -17.30
N VAL A 113 -12.70 13.12 -18.15
CA VAL A 113 -13.87 12.38 -17.69
C VAL A 113 -13.44 11.31 -16.70
N LEU A 114 -14.08 11.30 -15.54
CA LEU A 114 -13.94 10.26 -14.52
C LEU A 114 -15.31 9.81 -14.07
N ALA A 115 -15.53 8.50 -14.00
CA ALA A 115 -16.72 7.92 -13.39
C ALA A 115 -16.32 6.78 -12.44
N PHE A 116 -16.91 6.77 -11.25
CA PHE A 116 -16.74 5.74 -10.24
C PHE A 116 -17.95 4.84 -10.19
N TRP A 117 -17.72 3.54 -10.08
CA TRP A 117 -18.72 2.51 -10.27
C TRP A 117 -18.66 1.48 -9.15
N ARG A 118 -19.83 1.06 -8.68
CA ARG A 118 -19.98 -0.05 -7.73
C ARG A 118 -20.54 -1.28 -8.42
N ALA A 119 -19.88 -2.42 -8.22
CA ALA A 119 -20.37 -3.71 -8.71
C ALA A 119 -21.69 -4.09 -8.01
N VAL A 120 -22.70 -4.49 -8.78
CA VAL A 120 -23.96 -5.05 -8.25
C VAL A 120 -23.85 -6.58 -8.22
N PRO A 121 -23.83 -7.21 -7.03
CA PRO A 121 -23.74 -8.66 -6.92
C PRO A 121 -24.99 -9.37 -7.47
N PRO A 122 -24.89 -10.64 -7.92
CA PRO A 122 -26.02 -11.39 -8.46
C PRO A 122 -27.04 -11.86 -7.43
N SER A 123 -26.64 -11.92 -6.15
CA SER A 123 -27.54 -12.19 -5.02
C SER A 123 -26.91 -11.65 -3.74
N ASN A 124 -27.69 -11.64 -2.65
CA ASN A 124 -27.23 -11.24 -1.32
C ASN A 124 -26.13 -12.14 -0.71
N GLN A 125 -25.84 -13.28 -1.34
CA GLN A 125 -24.76 -14.18 -0.94
C GLN A 125 -23.38 -13.71 -1.41
N TYR A 126 -23.32 -12.71 -2.28
CA TYR A 126 -22.08 -12.18 -2.84
C TYR A 126 -21.94 -10.69 -2.51
N THR A 127 -20.69 -10.22 -2.45
CA THR A 127 -20.36 -8.81 -2.25
C THR A 127 -19.20 -8.38 -3.14
N GLY A 128 -19.22 -7.13 -3.57
CA GLY A 128 -18.03 -6.46 -4.11
C GLY A 128 -17.05 -6.12 -2.99
N LEU A 129 -15.76 -6.02 -3.32
CA LEU A 129 -14.70 -5.70 -2.35
C LEU A 129 -14.03 -4.35 -2.62
N GLY A 130 -14.10 -3.85 -3.85
CA GLY A 130 -13.61 -2.52 -4.24
C GLY A 130 -14.47 -1.93 -5.34
N ASP A 131 -14.42 -0.60 -5.45
CA ASP A 131 -15.06 0.13 -6.53
C ASP A 131 -14.11 0.24 -7.75
N VAL A 132 -14.68 0.64 -8.88
CA VAL A 132 -14.03 0.66 -10.20
C VAL A 132 -14.07 2.08 -10.77
N VAL A 133 -13.07 2.46 -11.56
CA VAL A 133 -13.00 3.75 -12.25
C VAL A 133 -12.95 3.56 -13.77
N THR A 134 -13.58 4.46 -14.50
CA THR A 134 -13.45 4.59 -15.96
C THR A 134 -13.06 6.01 -16.33
N SER A 135 -12.37 6.15 -17.47
CA SER A 135 -12.05 7.44 -18.07
C SER A 135 -13.10 7.90 -19.11
N SER A 136 -14.31 7.36 -18.99
CA SER A 136 -15.49 7.62 -19.83
C SER A 136 -16.74 7.41 -18.98
N TYR A 137 -17.90 7.85 -19.48
CA TYR A 137 -19.20 7.59 -18.83
C TYR A 137 -19.73 6.17 -19.08
N GLU A 138 -18.99 5.34 -19.80
CA GLU A 138 -19.37 3.96 -20.04
C GLU A 138 -19.08 3.10 -18.80
N GLN A 139 -20.00 2.19 -18.49
CA GLN A 139 -19.81 1.26 -17.40
C GLN A 139 -18.63 0.29 -17.66
N PRO A 140 -17.96 -0.21 -16.61
CA PRO A 140 -16.89 -1.18 -16.77
C PRO A 140 -17.35 -2.50 -17.40
N ILE A 141 -16.45 -3.14 -18.16
CA ILE A 141 -16.70 -4.46 -18.73
C ILE A 141 -16.85 -5.49 -17.61
N ARG A 142 -18.06 -6.03 -17.44
CA ARG A 142 -18.44 -6.96 -16.37
C ARG A 142 -17.48 -8.15 -16.22
N SER A 143 -17.10 -8.79 -17.32
CA SER A 143 -16.27 -10.01 -17.30
C SER A 143 -14.87 -9.80 -16.73
N ARG A 144 -14.38 -8.56 -16.62
CA ARG A 144 -13.07 -8.25 -16.02
C ARG A 144 -13.09 -8.21 -14.50
N TYR A 145 -14.26 -8.11 -13.89
CA TYR A 145 -14.41 -7.92 -12.45
C TYR A 145 -15.23 -9.04 -11.83
N CYS A 146 -15.03 -9.24 -10.53
CA CYS A 146 -15.77 -10.23 -9.76
C CYS A 146 -16.26 -9.70 -8.43
N VAL A 147 -17.34 -10.34 -7.99
CA VAL A 147 -17.86 -10.30 -6.63
C VAL A 147 -17.61 -11.65 -5.96
N VAL A 148 -17.47 -11.64 -4.64
CA VAL A 148 -17.02 -12.78 -3.85
C VAL A 148 -18.13 -13.22 -2.90
N HIS A 149 -18.28 -14.52 -2.71
CA HIS A 149 -19.25 -15.11 -1.80
C HIS A 149 -18.94 -14.75 -0.34
N ASN A 150 -19.97 -14.44 0.45
CA ASN A 150 -19.84 -13.93 1.81
C ASN A 150 -19.15 -14.91 2.77
N SER A 151 -19.11 -16.22 2.44
CA SER A 151 -18.43 -17.23 3.26
C SER A 151 -16.91 -17.08 3.33
N VAL A 152 -16.30 -16.30 2.43
CA VAL A 152 -14.84 -16.06 2.41
C VAL A 152 -14.50 -14.58 2.56
N VAL A 153 -15.44 -13.78 3.07
CA VAL A 153 -15.31 -12.34 3.23
C VAL A 153 -15.47 -11.97 4.70
N LEU A 154 -14.66 -11.03 5.19
CA LEU A 154 -14.84 -10.39 6.49
C LEU A 154 -15.15 -8.89 6.35
N THR A 155 -15.79 -8.35 7.37
CA THR A 155 -15.92 -6.91 7.56
C THR A 155 -14.55 -6.33 7.89
N ALA A 156 -14.04 -5.50 6.99
CA ALA A 156 -12.85 -4.71 7.22
C ALA A 156 -13.24 -3.39 7.91
N ARG A 157 -12.27 -2.77 8.58
CA ARG A 157 -12.47 -1.43 9.13
C ARG A 157 -12.27 -0.39 8.02
N ARG A 158 -13.08 0.66 8.06
CA ARG A 158 -12.86 1.86 7.26
C ARG A 158 -11.48 2.42 7.58
N GLY A 159 -10.68 2.63 6.55
CA GLY A 159 -9.35 3.22 6.66
C GLY A 159 -9.36 4.71 6.35
N ARG A 160 -8.19 5.20 5.94
CA ARG A 160 -7.96 6.60 5.63
C ARG A 160 -8.64 7.02 4.33
N ARG A 161 -9.05 8.29 4.29
CA ARG A 161 -9.36 8.99 3.03
C ARG A 161 -8.12 9.15 2.17
N VAL A 162 -8.16 8.55 0.99
CA VAL A 162 -7.11 8.59 -0.03
C VAL A 162 -7.21 9.88 -0.81
N TRP A 163 -8.40 10.25 -1.29
CA TRP A 163 -8.55 11.43 -2.13
C TRP A 163 -9.94 12.04 -1.97
N VAL A 164 -10.03 13.29 -2.38
CA VAL A 164 -11.25 14.08 -2.46
C VAL A 164 -11.10 14.94 -3.70
N ASP A 165 -12.10 14.97 -4.56
CA ASP A 165 -12.07 15.87 -5.71
C ASP A 165 -11.99 17.34 -5.28
N ASN A 166 -11.50 18.20 -6.15
CA ASN A 166 -11.37 19.63 -5.89
C ASN A 166 -12.74 20.29 -5.62
N SER A 167 -13.83 19.79 -6.21
CA SER A 167 -15.20 20.22 -5.87
C SER A 167 -15.65 19.80 -4.46
N GLY A 168 -14.95 18.86 -3.83
CA GLY A 168 -15.36 18.25 -2.56
C GLY A 168 -16.52 17.27 -2.69
N VAL A 169 -17.01 16.98 -3.90
CA VAL A 169 -18.22 16.19 -4.15
C VAL A 169 -17.95 14.68 -4.11
N VAL A 170 -16.73 14.21 -4.35
CA VAL A 170 -16.43 12.78 -4.28
C VAL A 170 -15.23 12.52 -3.39
N SER A 171 -15.25 11.39 -2.69
CA SER A 171 -14.13 10.95 -1.86
C SER A 171 -13.82 9.47 -2.04
N LEU A 172 -12.53 9.14 -1.99
CA LEU A 172 -12.02 7.77 -2.08
C LEU A 172 -11.39 7.38 -0.75
N TRP A 173 -11.68 6.17 -0.30
CA TRP A 173 -11.28 5.65 1.01
C TRP A 173 -10.60 4.30 0.86
N ALA A 174 -9.52 4.09 1.60
CA ALA A 174 -8.83 2.81 1.65
C ALA A 174 -9.41 1.94 2.78
N HIS A 175 -9.13 0.65 2.69
CA HIS A 175 -9.30 -0.27 3.81
C HIS A 175 -8.25 0.02 4.90
N ALA A 176 -8.65 -0.09 6.17
CA ALA A 176 -7.67 -0.08 7.26
C ALA A 176 -6.83 -1.35 7.19
N GLN A 177 -5.53 -1.24 7.47
CA GLN A 177 -4.67 -2.42 7.51
C GLN A 177 -5.03 -3.33 8.70
N SER A 178 -4.84 -4.64 8.52
CA SER A 178 -5.07 -5.66 9.54
C SER A 178 -4.10 -6.82 9.36
N THR A 179 -3.89 -7.59 10.43
CA THR A 179 -3.18 -8.87 10.39
C THR A 179 -4.11 -10.04 10.07
N GLN A 180 -5.42 -9.83 10.13
CA GLN A 180 -6.44 -10.86 9.91
C GLN A 180 -6.72 -11.13 8.43
N PHE A 181 -6.31 -10.22 7.55
CA PHE A 181 -6.55 -10.31 6.12
C PHE A 181 -5.42 -9.66 5.34
N LEU A 182 -5.30 -10.05 4.07
CA LEU A 182 -4.39 -9.40 3.14
C LEU A 182 -4.95 -8.01 2.78
N ASN A 183 -4.17 -6.94 3.02
CA ASN A 183 -4.55 -5.63 2.51
C ASN A 183 -4.47 -5.66 0.98
N LEU A 184 -5.61 -5.48 0.31
CA LEU A 184 -5.71 -5.53 -1.14
C LEU A 184 -5.52 -4.17 -1.81
N ASP A 185 -5.26 -3.08 -1.09
CA ASP A 185 -5.13 -1.72 -1.66
C ASP A 185 -6.33 -1.25 -2.54
N LEU A 186 -7.47 -1.92 -2.42
CA LEU A 186 -8.73 -1.54 -3.06
C LEU A 186 -9.28 -0.26 -2.41
N PHE A 187 -9.92 0.59 -3.22
CA PHE A 187 -10.64 1.76 -2.73
C PHE A 187 -12.15 1.54 -2.70
N VAL A 188 -12.80 2.31 -1.83
CA VAL A 188 -14.25 2.49 -1.78
C VAL A 188 -14.54 3.97 -2.01
N ALA A 189 -15.37 4.27 -3.01
CA ALA A 189 -15.79 5.61 -3.37
C ALA A 189 -17.09 6.01 -2.69
N ASN A 190 -17.28 7.32 -2.54
CA ASN A 190 -18.49 7.93 -2.02
C ASN A 190 -18.81 9.21 -2.78
N GLY A 191 -20.06 9.38 -3.19
CA GLY A 191 -20.56 10.57 -3.92
C GLY A 191 -20.71 11.83 -3.05
N TYR A 192 -19.97 11.93 -1.95
CA TYR A 192 -19.81 13.13 -1.13
C TYR A 192 -18.47 13.07 -0.37
N ARG A 193 -18.07 14.19 0.24
CA ARG A 193 -16.80 14.36 0.97
C ARG A 193 -16.57 13.39 2.15
N GLY A 194 -17.68 12.91 2.71
CA GLY A 194 -17.70 12.09 3.92
C GLY A 194 -17.33 10.63 3.66
N PRO A 195 -17.13 9.83 4.71
CA PRO A 195 -16.83 8.41 4.57
C PRO A 195 -18.03 7.61 4.04
N PRO A 196 -17.79 6.58 3.21
CA PRO A 196 -18.80 5.55 2.94
C PRO A 196 -19.20 4.83 4.22
N ALA A 197 -20.39 4.21 4.19
CA ALA A 197 -20.84 3.33 5.27
C ALA A 197 -19.88 2.15 5.48
N ASP A 198 -19.68 1.74 6.74
CA ASP A 198 -18.73 0.68 7.11
C ASP A 198 -19.07 -0.68 6.47
N LEU A 199 -20.31 -0.88 6.02
CA LEU A 199 -20.73 -2.08 5.30
C LEU A 199 -20.04 -2.27 3.94
N TYR A 200 -19.51 -1.20 3.33
CA TYR A 200 -18.81 -1.28 2.05
C TYR A 200 -17.35 -1.73 2.20
N PHE A 201 -16.81 -1.72 3.42
CA PHE A 201 -15.46 -2.18 3.69
C PHE A 201 -15.48 -3.69 3.94
N ARG A 202 -15.08 -4.44 2.92
CA ARG A 202 -15.10 -5.90 2.87
C ARG A 202 -13.81 -6.39 2.25
N THR A 203 -13.28 -7.47 2.77
CA THR A 203 -12.03 -8.06 2.26
C THR A 203 -12.10 -9.57 2.30
N ILE A 204 -11.35 -10.22 1.41
CA ILE A 204 -11.23 -11.67 1.45
C ILE A 204 -10.43 -12.10 2.68
N VAL A 205 -10.86 -13.20 3.27
CA VAL A 205 -10.11 -13.92 4.29
C VAL A 205 -9.29 -14.97 3.58
N PRO A 206 -7.98 -14.77 3.39
CA PRO A 206 -7.10 -15.91 3.34
C PRO A 206 -7.27 -16.69 4.64
N GLU A 207 -7.46 -18.02 4.56
CA GLU A 207 -7.63 -18.92 5.71
C GLU A 207 -6.82 -18.43 6.92
N VAL A 208 -7.50 -18.11 8.02
CA VAL A 208 -6.85 -17.55 9.21
C VAL A 208 -5.88 -18.60 9.73
N ILE A 209 -4.59 -18.36 9.55
CA ILE A 209 -3.55 -19.23 10.08
C ILE A 209 -3.67 -19.16 11.59
N SER A 210 -4.12 -20.27 12.16
CA SER A 210 -4.15 -20.43 13.61
C SER A 210 -2.70 -20.45 14.10
N PRO A 211 -2.41 -19.90 15.29
CA PRO A 211 -1.11 -20.09 15.90
C PRO A 211 -0.76 -21.58 15.88
N PRO A 212 0.44 -21.96 15.44
CA PRO A 212 0.82 -23.37 15.47
C PRO A 212 0.69 -23.88 16.90
N PRO A 213 0.17 -25.12 17.08
CA PRO A 213 -0.13 -25.68 18.40
C PRO A 213 1.11 -25.96 19.25
N SER A 214 2.29 -25.92 18.63
CA SER A 214 3.59 -26.06 19.27
C SER A 214 4.65 -25.36 18.43
N GLY A 215 5.67 -24.80 19.08
CA GLY A 215 6.84 -24.26 18.40
C GLY A 215 7.52 -23.16 19.21
N ASN A 216 8.84 -23.12 19.13
CA ASN A 216 9.67 -22.14 19.82
C ASN A 216 10.33 -21.21 18.80
N LEU A 217 10.28 -19.91 19.08
CA LEU A 217 11.02 -18.90 18.35
C LEU A 217 12.27 -18.51 19.13
N LEU A 218 13.45 -18.89 18.63
CA LEU A 218 14.71 -18.39 19.13
C LEU A 218 14.96 -17.02 18.54
N ILE A 219 15.36 -16.06 19.37
CA ILE A 219 15.67 -14.68 18.97
C ILE A 219 17.13 -14.42 19.31
N GLU A 220 17.87 -13.88 18.34
CA GLU A 220 19.26 -13.51 18.50
C GLU A 220 19.46 -12.04 18.14
N VAL A 221 20.29 -11.35 18.93
CA VAL A 221 20.66 -9.96 18.69
C VAL A 221 21.90 -9.94 17.82
N ILE A 222 21.78 -9.42 16.60
CA ILE A 222 22.91 -9.23 15.68
C ILE A 222 23.56 -7.89 16.00
N PRO A 223 24.77 -7.86 16.58
CA PRO A 223 25.39 -6.64 17.07
C PRO A 223 25.99 -5.80 15.93
N ALA A 224 26.37 -4.56 16.22
CA ALA A 224 26.90 -3.61 15.26
C ALA A 224 28.06 -4.16 14.40
N ARG A 225 28.95 -4.97 14.98
CA ARG A 225 30.08 -5.58 14.26
C ARG A 225 29.66 -6.51 13.12
N ASP A 226 28.49 -7.12 13.25
CA ASP A 226 27.94 -8.10 12.30
C ASP A 226 26.90 -7.44 11.35
N LEU A 227 26.89 -6.10 11.29
CA LEU A 227 26.11 -5.31 10.34
C LEU A 227 27.02 -4.80 9.21
N ASN A 228 26.93 -5.39 8.02
CA ASN A 228 27.74 -5.02 6.87
C ASN A 228 27.13 -3.86 6.10
N LEU A 229 27.93 -2.85 5.74
CA LEU A 229 27.43 -1.70 4.97
C LEU A 229 26.93 -2.18 3.60
N LEU A 230 25.66 -1.90 3.30
CA LEU A 230 25.07 -2.17 1.99
C LEU A 230 25.30 -0.99 1.06
N LEU A 231 24.82 0.17 1.49
CA LEU A 231 24.91 1.41 0.75
C LEU A 231 25.10 2.56 1.71
N ARG A 232 25.85 3.54 1.23
CA ARG A 232 25.89 4.88 1.76
C ARG A 232 25.43 5.79 0.64
N ASP A 233 24.45 6.62 0.93
CA ASP A 233 23.98 7.63 0.00
C ASP A 233 24.46 8.99 0.50
N PRO A 234 25.62 9.48 0.01
CA PRO A 234 26.12 10.79 0.36
C PRO A 234 25.22 11.84 -0.29
N ILE A 235 24.53 12.65 0.51
CA ILE A 235 23.90 13.90 0.04
C ILE A 235 24.74 15.06 0.57
N GLY A 236 26.05 14.94 0.38
CA GLY A 236 27.01 15.98 0.69
C GLY A 236 26.99 17.08 -0.35
N GLU A 237 26.02 17.99 -0.26
CA GLU A 237 26.20 19.39 -0.67
C GLU A 237 25.11 20.34 -0.14
N HIS A 238 24.02 19.85 0.46
CA HIS A 238 22.85 20.69 0.79
C HIS A 238 22.31 20.53 2.23
N GLY A 239 23.16 20.20 3.20
CA GLY A 239 22.85 20.42 4.63
C GLY A 239 21.87 19.44 5.30
N TYR A 240 21.58 18.27 4.72
CA TYR A 240 20.89 17.18 5.40
C TYR A 240 21.84 15.98 5.61
N GLU A 241 21.64 15.23 6.69
CA GLU A 241 22.51 14.11 7.07
C GLU A 241 22.32 12.89 6.14
N ASP A 242 23.42 12.21 5.83
CA ASP A 242 23.47 11.00 4.99
C ASP A 242 22.61 9.87 5.54
N ILE A 243 22.38 8.83 4.73
CA ILE A 243 21.85 7.54 5.20
C ILE A 243 22.85 6.44 4.89
N SER A 244 23.12 5.62 5.91
CA SER A 244 23.85 4.36 5.76
C SER A 244 22.90 3.20 6.08
N VAL A 245 22.78 2.24 5.17
CA VAL A 245 21.98 1.03 5.37
C VAL A 245 22.91 -0.17 5.48
N TYR A 246 22.62 -1.06 6.42
CA TYR A 246 23.44 -2.22 6.73
C TYR A 246 22.64 -3.53 6.67
N VAL A 247 23.27 -4.57 6.10
CA VAL A 247 22.76 -5.95 6.05
C VAL A 247 23.26 -6.73 7.26
N PRO A 248 22.38 -7.23 8.13
CA PRO A 248 22.77 -8.11 9.23
C PRO A 248 23.35 -9.43 8.72
N GLN A 249 24.36 -9.96 9.41
CA GLN A 249 24.96 -11.26 9.17
C GLN A 249 24.58 -12.23 10.31
N PRO A 250 23.38 -12.83 10.28
CA PRO A 250 22.95 -13.74 11.33
C PRO A 250 23.72 -15.07 11.28
N PRO A 251 23.87 -15.78 12.41
CA PRO A 251 24.43 -17.13 12.43
C PRO A 251 23.63 -18.14 11.62
N ILE A 252 24.23 -19.29 11.35
CA ILE A 252 23.62 -20.35 10.54
C ILE A 252 22.27 -20.78 11.13
N GLY A 253 21.23 -20.72 10.29
CA GLY A 253 19.86 -21.08 10.65
C GLY A 253 19.05 -19.95 11.28
N PHE A 254 19.63 -18.78 11.51
CA PHE A 254 18.91 -17.56 11.86
C PHE A 254 18.67 -16.70 10.62
N VAL A 255 17.53 -16.02 10.58
CA VAL A 255 17.19 -15.07 9.51
C VAL A 255 16.83 -13.73 10.13
N ALA A 256 17.37 -12.65 9.58
CA ALA A 256 17.11 -11.29 10.06
C ALA A 256 15.65 -10.86 9.81
N LEU A 257 15.12 -10.03 10.71
CA LEU A 257 13.75 -9.48 10.59
C LEU A 257 13.67 -8.23 9.70
N GLY A 258 14.82 -7.73 9.21
CA GLY A 258 14.95 -6.54 8.38
C GLY A 258 16.39 -6.06 8.32
N GLN A 259 16.61 -4.90 7.70
CA GLN A 259 17.91 -4.23 7.66
C GLN A 259 18.00 -3.09 8.69
N TYR A 260 19.22 -2.67 9.01
CA TYR A 260 19.48 -1.53 9.87
C TYR A 260 19.72 -0.27 9.04
N ALA A 261 19.10 0.85 9.41
CA ALA A 261 19.42 2.15 8.84
C ALA A 261 19.89 3.12 9.93
N GLU A 262 20.92 3.88 9.59
CA GLU A 262 21.50 4.90 10.45
C GLU A 262 21.47 6.26 9.77
N ARG A 263 21.26 7.29 10.59
CA ARG A 263 21.45 8.67 10.19
C ARG A 263 22.95 8.99 10.20
N GLY A 264 23.46 9.43 9.06
CA GLY A 264 24.86 9.74 8.85
C GLY A 264 25.69 8.58 8.31
N ILE A 265 26.99 8.71 8.52
CA ILE A 265 28.05 7.93 7.87
C ILE A 265 28.38 6.66 8.65
N PHE A 266 28.25 6.69 9.99
CA PHE A 266 28.71 5.62 10.87
C PHE A 266 27.57 5.11 11.73
N LYS A 267 27.40 3.78 11.78
CA LYS A 267 26.54 3.09 12.75
C LYS A 267 26.99 3.39 14.18
N HIS A 268 26.04 3.59 15.09
CA HIS A 268 26.33 3.66 16.52
C HIS A 268 26.84 2.31 17.07
N GLY A 269 27.67 2.34 18.11
CA GLY A 269 28.17 1.12 18.76
C GLY A 269 27.06 0.25 19.39
N SER A 270 25.91 0.86 19.69
CA SER A 270 24.69 0.19 20.17
C SER A 270 23.78 -0.33 19.05
N ALA A 271 24.15 -0.14 17.77
CA ALA A 271 23.38 -0.62 16.64
C ALA A 271 23.23 -2.15 16.71
N HIS A 272 22.02 -2.63 16.51
CA HIS A 272 21.73 -4.06 16.42
C HIS A 272 20.41 -4.30 15.69
N VAL A 273 20.20 -5.52 15.22
CA VAL A 273 18.94 -5.98 14.63
C VAL A 273 18.61 -7.36 15.19
N LEU A 274 17.33 -7.70 15.31
CA LEU A 274 16.92 -9.04 15.71
C LEU A 274 16.92 -10.01 14.51
N ALA A 275 17.45 -11.20 14.73
CA ALA A 275 17.31 -12.36 13.88
C ALA A 275 16.58 -13.48 14.61
N VAL A 276 15.92 -14.36 13.88
CA VAL A 276 15.09 -15.41 14.47
C VAL A 276 15.33 -16.77 13.83
N LYS A 277 15.08 -17.82 14.61
CA LYS A 277 15.05 -19.22 14.15
C LYS A 277 13.85 -19.92 14.77
N ALA A 278 12.96 -20.42 13.93
CA ALA A 278 11.84 -21.25 14.38
C ALA A 278 12.31 -22.70 14.59
N THR A 279 11.90 -23.30 15.70
CA THR A 279 12.16 -24.71 16.04
C THR A 279 10.86 -25.37 16.48
N GLY A 280 10.63 -26.65 16.13
CA GLY A 280 9.44 -27.39 16.58
C GLY A 280 8.09 -26.92 16.00
N GLY A 281 8.08 -26.04 15.00
CA GLY A 281 6.87 -25.57 14.31
C GLY A 281 7.20 -24.59 13.18
N GLY A 282 7.22 -25.08 11.93
CA GLY A 282 7.61 -24.28 10.74
C GLY A 282 6.65 -23.15 10.36
N ALA A 283 5.56 -22.94 11.11
CA ALA A 283 4.53 -21.93 10.84
C ALA A 283 4.61 -20.69 11.75
N LEU A 284 5.67 -20.54 12.55
CA LEU A 284 5.90 -19.30 13.32
C LEU A 284 6.54 -18.19 12.48
N VAL A 285 7.24 -18.57 11.41
CA VAL A 285 7.91 -17.67 10.48
C VAL A 285 7.55 -18.05 9.06
N ALA A 286 7.45 -17.06 8.18
CA ALA A 286 7.26 -17.31 6.75
C ALA A 286 8.01 -16.27 5.93
N HIS A 287 8.52 -16.66 4.76
CA HIS A 287 9.09 -15.70 3.82
C HIS A 287 7.99 -14.80 3.26
N PRO A 288 8.30 -13.52 2.97
CA PRO A 288 7.40 -12.66 2.21
C PRO A 288 7.03 -13.30 0.88
N ILE A 289 5.78 -13.12 0.44
CA ILE A 289 5.32 -13.65 -0.84
C ILE A 289 5.91 -12.86 -2.02
N MET A 290 6.26 -11.60 -1.79
CA MET A 290 6.96 -10.73 -2.73
C MET A 290 7.46 -9.46 -2.04
N TYR A 291 8.15 -8.63 -2.81
CA TYR A 291 8.51 -7.28 -2.41
C TYR A 291 7.86 -6.24 -3.30
N LYS A 292 7.60 -5.09 -2.71
CA LYS A 292 6.96 -3.95 -3.36
C LYS A 292 7.78 -2.70 -3.16
N ARG A 293 8.04 -1.98 -4.24
CA ARG A 293 8.88 -0.79 -4.20
C ARG A 293 8.15 0.34 -3.47
N VAL A 294 8.82 0.93 -2.47
CA VAL A 294 8.35 2.10 -1.73
C VAL A 294 8.98 3.37 -2.28
N TRP A 295 10.24 3.29 -2.69
CA TRP A 295 11.03 4.41 -3.18
C TRP A 295 12.22 3.93 -4.02
N ASP A 296 12.70 4.73 -4.96
CA ASP A 296 13.98 4.52 -5.65
C ASP A 296 14.65 5.81 -6.12
N THR A 297 15.88 5.68 -6.60
CA THR A 297 16.69 6.79 -7.11
C THR A 297 16.56 7.05 -8.62
N ARG A 298 15.69 6.36 -9.37
CA ARG A 298 15.60 6.52 -10.85
C ARG A 298 15.34 7.95 -11.29
N LYS A 299 14.56 8.66 -10.50
CA LYS A 299 14.17 10.05 -10.75
C LYS A 299 14.96 11.05 -9.91
N SER A 300 16.01 10.59 -9.23
CA SER A 300 16.93 11.41 -8.46
C SER A 300 18.17 11.69 -9.31
N ALA A 301 18.77 12.86 -9.14
CA ALA A 301 20.09 13.18 -9.73
C ALA A 301 21.25 12.40 -9.08
N LYS A 302 20.97 11.24 -8.47
CA LYS A 302 21.93 10.45 -7.71
C LYS A 302 22.63 9.47 -8.62
N THR A 303 23.93 9.27 -8.38
CA THR A 303 24.78 8.35 -9.12
C THR A 303 24.63 6.89 -8.69
N VAL A 304 24.11 6.65 -7.48
CA VAL A 304 23.89 5.30 -6.95
C VAL A 304 22.46 4.86 -7.20
N GLU A 305 22.31 3.78 -7.97
CA GLU A 305 21.03 3.10 -8.14
C GLU A 305 20.66 2.41 -6.83
N SER A 306 19.54 2.82 -6.23
CA SER A 306 19.02 2.17 -5.04
C SER A 306 17.52 2.22 -4.99
N ALA A 307 16.95 1.23 -4.32
CA ALA A 307 15.51 1.13 -4.09
C ALA A 307 15.25 0.63 -2.67
N ILE A 308 14.15 1.09 -2.08
CA ILE A 308 13.61 0.59 -0.82
C ILE A 308 12.34 -0.22 -1.13
N TRP A 309 12.28 -1.40 -0.55
CA TRP A 309 11.27 -2.41 -0.79
C TRP A 309 10.56 -2.79 0.51
N ARG A 310 9.23 -2.75 0.46
CA ARG A 310 8.37 -3.30 1.49
C ARG A 310 8.10 -4.77 1.22
N PRO A 311 8.43 -5.68 2.13
CA PRO A 311 7.97 -7.07 2.03
C PRO A 311 6.44 -7.12 2.15
N ILE A 312 5.82 -7.96 1.33
CA ILE A 312 4.42 -8.31 1.47
C ILE A 312 4.36 -9.64 2.24
N PRO A 313 3.86 -9.63 3.49
CA PRO A 313 3.75 -10.87 4.26
C PRO A 313 2.68 -11.79 3.65
N PRO A 314 2.84 -13.11 3.81
CA PRO A 314 1.71 -14.01 3.65
C PRO A 314 0.62 -13.68 4.70
N PRO A 315 -0.64 -14.01 4.41
CA PRO A 315 -1.74 -13.90 5.37
C PRO A 315 -1.44 -14.44 6.76
N GLY A 316 -1.84 -13.73 7.81
CA GLY A 316 -1.56 -14.14 9.20
C GLY A 316 -0.11 -13.87 9.65
N TYR A 317 0.74 -13.29 8.81
CA TYR A 317 2.10 -12.88 9.19
C TYR A 317 2.29 -11.37 9.07
N HIS A 318 3.36 -10.87 9.67
CA HIS A 318 3.79 -9.48 9.57
C HIS A 318 5.31 -9.38 9.55
N CYS A 319 5.84 -8.63 8.58
CA CYS A 319 7.28 -8.39 8.46
C CYS A 319 7.64 -7.14 9.25
N LEU A 320 8.81 -7.12 9.89
CA LEU A 320 9.15 -6.06 10.84
C LEU A 320 10.05 -4.96 10.27
N GLY A 321 10.38 -4.99 8.97
CA GLY A 321 11.19 -3.95 8.35
C GLY A 321 11.16 -4.00 6.83
N ASP A 322 11.49 -2.86 6.23
CA ASP A 322 11.73 -2.74 4.79
C ASP A 322 13.20 -3.08 4.47
N ILE A 323 13.50 -3.27 3.19
CA ILE A 323 14.81 -3.69 2.66
C ILE A 323 15.27 -2.71 1.59
N ALA A 324 16.51 -2.27 1.66
CA ALA A 324 17.17 -1.54 0.58
C ALA A 324 17.97 -2.48 -0.32
N THR A 325 18.12 -2.10 -1.59
CA THR A 325 18.98 -2.75 -2.59
C THR A 325 19.81 -1.72 -3.32
N VAL A 326 21.01 -2.11 -3.77
CA VAL A 326 21.87 -1.34 -4.70
C VAL A 326 21.54 -1.63 -6.16
N ALA A 327 20.26 -1.69 -6.47
CA ALA A 327 19.69 -1.95 -7.79
C ALA A 327 18.18 -1.68 -7.77
N TYR A 328 17.56 -1.58 -8.95
CA TYR A 328 16.09 -1.46 -9.08
C TYR A 328 15.34 -2.79 -9.14
N ALA A 329 16.04 -3.92 -9.02
CA ALA A 329 15.44 -5.24 -8.92
C ALA A 329 15.03 -5.53 -7.47
N ALA A 330 13.89 -6.20 -7.30
CA ALA A 330 13.42 -6.64 -6.00
C ALA A 330 14.40 -7.67 -5.38
N PRO A 331 14.60 -7.68 -4.05
CA PRO A 331 15.41 -8.70 -3.40
C PRO A 331 14.72 -10.07 -3.43
N SER A 332 15.48 -11.13 -3.15
CA SER A 332 14.94 -12.48 -2.99
C SER A 332 13.98 -12.55 -1.81
N THR A 333 12.87 -13.29 -1.94
CA THR A 333 11.92 -13.55 -0.84
C THR A 333 12.57 -14.23 0.37
N ASN A 334 13.75 -14.85 0.18
CA ASN A 334 14.51 -15.47 1.26
C ASN A 334 15.37 -14.48 2.07
N THR A 335 15.41 -13.19 1.72
CA THR A 335 16.25 -12.18 2.39
C THR A 335 15.84 -11.93 3.84
N ILE A 336 14.55 -12.00 4.16
CA ILE A 336 14.04 -11.91 5.54
C ILE A 336 12.92 -12.92 5.77
N VAL A 337 12.47 -12.97 7.02
CA VAL A 337 11.22 -13.64 7.41
C VAL A 337 10.23 -12.67 8.05
N CYS A 338 8.96 -12.99 7.92
CA CYS A 338 7.84 -12.34 8.56
C CYS A 338 7.35 -13.25 9.70
N LEU A 339 6.90 -12.65 10.80
CA LEU A 339 6.48 -13.38 11.99
C LEU A 339 4.97 -13.61 11.98
N HIS A 340 4.54 -14.77 12.47
CA HIS A 340 3.13 -15.06 12.67
C HIS A 340 2.50 -14.01 13.60
N TRP A 341 1.24 -13.65 13.35
CA TRP A 341 0.57 -12.53 14.03
C TRP A 341 0.54 -12.69 15.56
N SER A 342 0.54 -13.93 16.07
CA SER A 342 0.57 -14.22 17.51
C SER A 342 1.87 -13.74 18.19
N LEU A 343 2.97 -13.66 17.43
CA LEU A 343 4.30 -13.26 17.90
C LEU A 343 4.55 -11.76 17.76
N VAL A 344 3.59 -11.01 17.22
CA VAL A 344 3.76 -9.60 16.88
C VAL A 344 2.90 -8.73 17.78
N ARG A 345 3.45 -7.60 18.22
CA ARG A 345 2.72 -6.56 18.97
C ARG A 345 2.86 -5.21 18.29
N LYS A 346 2.04 -4.25 18.72
CA LYS A 346 2.13 -2.86 18.25
C LYS A 346 3.44 -2.25 18.77
N GLY A 347 4.33 -1.91 17.85
CA GLY A 347 5.60 -1.24 18.15
C GLY A 347 5.41 0.27 18.23
N ARG A 348 6.35 0.94 18.88
CA ARG A 348 6.46 2.40 18.84
C ARG A 348 7.14 2.84 17.54
N ARG A 349 6.68 3.97 17.01
CA ARG A 349 7.43 4.70 15.98
C ARG A 349 8.71 5.22 16.63
N GLY A 350 9.86 4.76 16.17
CA GLY A 350 11.16 5.29 16.58
C GLY A 350 11.50 6.60 15.87
N ASP A 351 12.76 6.97 15.97
CA ASP A 351 13.26 8.22 15.38
C ASP A 351 13.15 8.22 13.85
N ARG A 352 13.03 9.42 13.28
CA ARG A 352 13.20 9.62 11.84
C ARG A 352 14.68 9.47 11.53
N VAL A 353 15.03 8.40 10.84
CA VAL A 353 16.41 8.12 10.42
C VAL A 353 16.80 9.06 9.29
N TRP A 354 15.93 9.23 8.29
CA TRP A 354 16.27 9.98 7.08
C TRP A 354 15.03 10.46 6.31
N TRP A 355 15.23 11.39 5.36
CA TRP A 355 14.27 11.75 4.31
C TRP A 355 15.01 12.18 3.04
N ASN A 356 14.35 12.14 1.89
CA ASN A 356 14.96 12.59 0.63
C ASN A 356 14.74 14.09 0.30
N ARG A 357 14.42 14.92 1.31
CA ARG A 357 14.15 16.36 1.11
C ARG A 357 15.43 17.10 0.72
N LYS A 358 15.40 17.88 -0.38
CA LYS A 358 16.49 18.81 -0.75
C LYS A 358 16.44 20.10 0.07
N SER A 359 17.56 20.83 0.16
CA SER A 359 17.61 22.13 0.85
C SER A 359 16.69 23.15 0.17
N PRO A 360 15.99 23.99 0.94
CA PRO A 360 15.28 25.15 0.39
C PRO A 360 16.19 26.08 -0.42
N LEU A 361 17.50 26.09 -0.13
CA LEU A 361 18.48 27.00 -0.75
C LEU A 361 18.84 26.63 -2.19
N THR A 362 18.56 25.40 -2.64
CA THR A 362 19.00 24.89 -3.95
C THR A 362 17.88 24.76 -4.97
N GLY A 363 16.72 25.36 -4.68
CA GLY A 363 15.75 25.84 -5.69
C GLY A 363 15.30 24.85 -6.77
N SER A 364 15.31 23.55 -6.53
CA SER A 364 14.86 22.55 -7.49
C SER A 364 13.80 21.68 -6.85
N ASP A 365 12.60 21.82 -7.39
CA ASP A 365 11.47 20.92 -7.17
C ASP A 365 11.93 19.47 -7.36
N SER A 366 11.49 18.59 -6.46
CA SER A 366 11.92 17.19 -6.43
C SER A 366 11.40 16.48 -7.67
N GLN A 367 12.29 16.21 -8.64
CA GLN A 367 11.95 15.35 -9.78
C GLN A 367 11.67 13.88 -9.37
N GLY A 368 11.86 13.51 -8.09
CA GLY A 368 11.62 12.17 -7.55
C GLY A 368 10.53 12.10 -6.47
N SER A 369 10.07 10.88 -6.17
CA SER A 369 9.04 10.64 -5.15
C SER A 369 9.57 10.90 -3.74
N ASP A 370 8.80 11.60 -2.91
CA ASP A 370 9.16 11.88 -1.51
C ASP A 370 9.13 10.63 -0.63
N VAL A 371 10.05 10.54 0.33
CA VAL A 371 10.14 9.45 1.30
C VAL A 371 10.74 9.90 2.64
N THR A 372 10.27 9.28 3.71
CA THR A 372 10.85 9.35 5.06
C THR A 372 11.16 7.94 5.56
N VAL A 373 12.30 7.76 6.20
CA VAL A 373 12.73 6.48 6.80
C VAL A 373 12.70 6.60 8.32
N TRP A 374 12.10 5.61 8.98
CA TRP A 374 11.82 5.60 10.41
C TRP A 374 12.33 4.32 11.05
N ARG A 375 12.87 4.41 12.26
CA ARG A 375 13.28 3.24 13.04
C ARG A 375 12.06 2.54 13.64
N VAL A 376 12.06 1.21 13.66
CA VAL A 376 11.02 0.40 14.30
C VAL A 376 11.39 0.13 15.74
N GLY A 377 10.62 0.73 16.66
CA GLY A 377 10.84 0.61 18.09
C GLY A 377 10.03 -0.53 18.73
N GLY A 378 10.41 -0.85 19.97
CA GLY A 378 9.70 -1.80 20.82
C GLY A 378 8.44 -1.20 21.45
N GLY A 379 7.90 -1.87 22.45
CA GLY A 379 6.71 -1.45 23.18
C GLY A 379 6.75 -1.94 24.62
N HIS A 380 5.64 -1.80 25.34
CA HIS A 380 5.56 -2.26 26.73
C HIS A 380 5.77 -3.79 26.84
N ASP A 381 5.16 -4.55 25.93
CA ASP A 381 5.15 -6.02 25.94
C ASP A 381 5.98 -6.65 24.81
N CYS A 382 6.91 -5.90 24.21
CA CYS A 382 7.60 -6.36 23.02
C CYS A 382 8.97 -5.70 22.80
N GLU A 383 9.88 -6.48 22.22
CA GLU A 383 11.24 -6.07 21.89
C GLU A 383 11.33 -5.36 20.54
N ALA A 384 12.20 -4.35 20.49
CA ALA A 384 12.46 -3.59 19.29
C ALA A 384 13.23 -4.45 18.27
N PRO A 385 12.75 -4.61 17.03
CA PRO A 385 13.54 -5.28 15.99
C PRO A 385 14.70 -4.39 15.50
N ASN A 386 14.65 -3.08 15.77
CA ASN A 386 15.63 -2.07 15.36
C ASN A 386 15.92 -2.03 13.85
N THR A 387 14.95 -2.49 13.08
CA THR A 387 14.87 -2.36 11.63
C THR A 387 14.39 -0.96 11.24
N PHE A 388 14.28 -0.68 9.94
CA PHE A 388 13.66 0.54 9.43
C PHE A 388 12.41 0.28 8.58
N VAL A 389 11.57 1.29 8.46
CA VAL A 389 10.44 1.34 7.52
C VAL A 389 10.45 2.68 6.78
N ALA A 390 10.19 2.65 5.47
CA ALA A 390 10.04 3.81 4.61
C ALA A 390 8.57 4.19 4.45
N ASN A 391 8.26 5.49 4.54
CA ASN A 391 6.93 6.02 4.30
C ASN A 391 6.99 7.00 3.13
N PRO A 392 6.15 6.82 2.10
CA PRO A 392 5.99 7.81 1.04
C PRO A 392 5.53 9.16 1.62
N GLY A 393 6.20 10.24 1.21
CA GLY A 393 5.98 11.60 1.68
C GLY A 393 6.77 11.98 2.94
N PHE A 394 6.83 13.30 3.19
CA PHE A 394 7.47 13.90 4.38
C PHE A 394 6.61 13.87 5.65
N GLN A 395 5.34 13.48 5.52
CA GLN A 395 4.39 13.41 6.62
C GLN A 395 4.78 12.27 7.58
N THR A 396 4.46 12.45 8.87
CA THR A 396 4.61 11.36 9.84
C THR A 396 3.63 10.24 9.49
N PRO A 397 4.06 8.95 9.48
CA PRO A 397 3.17 7.85 9.13
C PRO A 397 2.01 7.74 10.13
N SER A 398 0.77 7.61 9.64
CA SER A 398 -0.39 7.40 10.51
C SER A 398 -0.35 6.03 11.18
N SER A 399 -0.93 5.93 12.37
CA SER A 399 -1.03 4.67 13.13
C SER A 399 -1.81 3.58 12.38
N GLU A 400 -2.76 3.98 11.53
CA GLU A 400 -3.57 3.12 10.66
C GLU A 400 -2.75 2.33 9.63
N ARG A 401 -1.51 2.77 9.34
CA ARG A 401 -0.61 2.08 8.41
C ARG A 401 0.06 0.84 9.00
N LEU A 402 -0.12 0.58 10.31
CA LEU A 402 0.45 -0.56 11.03
C LEU A 402 1.94 -0.85 10.79
N LEU A 403 2.74 0.16 10.37
CA LEU A 403 4.14 -0.01 9.96
C LEU A 403 5.07 -0.43 11.10
N PHE A 404 4.71 -0.06 12.33
CA PHE A 404 5.56 -0.24 13.50
C PHE A 404 5.06 -1.43 14.30
N LYS A 405 5.80 -2.53 14.20
CA LYS A 405 5.54 -3.78 14.90
C LYS A 405 6.81 -4.27 15.56
N CYS A 406 6.62 -4.95 16.68
CA CYS A 406 7.69 -5.43 17.54
C CYS A 406 7.47 -6.91 17.85
N VAL A 407 8.54 -7.60 18.23
CA VAL A 407 8.49 -9.02 18.57
C VAL A 407 7.99 -9.17 19.99
N LEU A 408 6.98 -10.02 20.23
CA LEU A 408 6.51 -10.33 21.58
C LEU A 408 7.69 -10.73 22.47
N ARG A 409 7.82 -10.08 23.63
CA ARG A 409 8.86 -10.37 24.60
C ARG A 409 8.56 -11.72 25.25
N SER A 410 9.43 -12.72 25.08
CA SER A 410 9.34 -13.96 25.86
C SER A 410 10.68 -14.68 25.90
N ASN A 411 11.04 -15.18 27.10
CA ASN A 411 12.20 -16.02 27.34
C ASN A 411 11.99 -17.48 26.89
N SER A 412 10.79 -17.84 26.41
CA SER A 412 10.40 -19.12 25.82
C SER A 412 8.90 -19.04 25.54
N ILE A 413 8.49 -18.94 24.28
CA ILE A 413 7.07 -19.09 23.94
C ILE A 413 6.84 -20.58 23.76
N GLU A 414 6.54 -21.28 24.85
CA GLU A 414 5.80 -22.54 24.74
C GLU A 414 4.35 -22.15 24.47
N ILE A 415 3.85 -22.48 23.27
CA ILE A 415 2.41 -22.46 22.95
C ILE A 415 1.82 -23.80 23.35
#